data_AF-X6NDV6-F1
#
_entry.id   AF-X6NDV6-F1
#
_cell.length_a   1.000
_cell.length_b   1.000
_cell.length_c   1.000
_cell.angle_alpha   90.00
_cell.angle_beta   90.00
_cell.angle_gamma   90.00
#
_symmetry.space_group_name_H-M   'P 1'
#
loop_
_entity.id
_entity.type
_entity.pdbx_description
1 polymer ?
#
loop_
_entity_poly.entity_id
_entity_poly.type
_entity_poly.pdbx_seq_one_letter_code
_entity_poly.pdbx_strand_id
1 'polypeptide(L)'
;MLSLNVERDDKKLENKKETFSSSGCYNKDWVLLTNKPQKLSTLVCCICKQIANNAVELHCDEHENAEQVHLVGEECLQMYLKQNNDKCPIQQHDHCEFSKSKTLRQQGQKQEKKKNMKTNQIGVQKVNAIIKEK
;
A
#
# COMPACT_ATOMS: atom_id res chain seq x y z
N MET A 1 -23.22 -13.54 -54.48
CA MET A 1 -23.82 -14.09 -53.24
C MET A 1 -22.88 -15.17 -52.74
N LEU A 2 -22.47 -15.08 -51.46
CA LEU A 2 -21.54 -15.97 -50.72
C LEU A 2 -20.06 -15.77 -51.13
N SER A 3 -19.09 -15.56 -50.24
CA SER A 3 -18.98 -15.91 -48.82
C SER A 3 -18.10 -14.88 -48.09
N LEU A 4 -18.56 -14.37 -46.94
CA LEU A 4 -17.70 -13.68 -45.98
C LEU A 4 -17.25 -14.70 -44.94
N ASN A 5 -15.95 -14.98 -44.93
CA ASN A 5 -15.30 -15.85 -43.98
C ASN A 5 -15.20 -15.13 -42.63
N VAL A 6 -15.64 -15.86 -41.61
CA VAL A 6 -15.51 -15.61 -40.18
C VAL A 6 -14.05 -15.41 -39.80
N GLU A 7 -13.76 -14.34 -39.06
CA GLU A 7 -12.77 -14.36 -37.99
C GLU A 7 -13.39 -13.68 -36.76
N ARG A 8 -14.08 -14.51 -35.97
CA ARG A 8 -14.33 -14.26 -34.55
C ARG A 8 -13.03 -14.63 -33.87
N ASP A 9 -12.23 -13.63 -33.53
CA ASP A 9 -11.06 -13.84 -32.69
C ASP A 9 -11.26 -13.21 -31.32
N ASP A 10 -10.85 -13.99 -30.34
CA ASP A 10 -11.40 -14.05 -29.01
C ASP A 10 -10.92 -12.90 -28.15
N LYS A 11 -11.76 -12.53 -27.19
CA LYS A 11 -11.37 -11.66 -26.07
C LYS A 11 -10.21 -12.33 -25.34
N LYS A 12 -8.98 -11.97 -25.72
CA LYS A 12 -7.77 -12.21 -24.96
C LYS A 12 -7.88 -11.38 -23.68
N LEU A 13 -8.60 -11.94 -22.71
CA LEU A 13 -8.47 -11.57 -21.31
C LEU A 13 -7.04 -11.96 -20.93
N GLU A 14 -6.10 -11.07 -21.22
CA GLU A 14 -4.78 -11.15 -20.65
C GLU A 14 -4.98 -11.18 -19.15
N ASN A 15 -4.78 -12.37 -18.62
CA ASN A 15 -4.39 -12.61 -17.26
C ASN A 15 -3.14 -11.76 -17.02
N LYS A 16 -3.36 -10.46 -16.75
CA LYS A 16 -2.43 -9.62 -16.03
C LYS A 16 -2.22 -10.41 -14.75
N LYS A 17 -1.17 -11.23 -14.75
CA LYS A 17 -0.38 -11.42 -13.55
C LYS A 17 -0.04 -9.99 -13.17
N GLU A 18 -0.91 -9.38 -12.36
CA GLU A 18 -0.58 -8.19 -11.63
C GLU A 18 0.56 -8.67 -10.75
N THR A 19 1.77 -8.51 -11.28
CA THR A 19 2.97 -8.39 -10.48
C THR A 19 2.61 -7.24 -9.56
N PHE A 20 2.08 -7.57 -8.37
CA PHE A 20 1.68 -6.63 -7.34
C PHE A 20 2.96 -6.00 -6.76
N SER A 21 3.77 -5.36 -7.61
CA SER A 21 4.55 -4.22 -7.19
C SER A 21 3.52 -3.12 -6.98
N SER A 22 2.87 -3.10 -5.83
CA SER A 22 2.24 -1.87 -5.37
C SER A 22 3.39 -0.92 -5.06
N SER A 23 3.88 -0.24 -6.08
CA SER A 23 4.58 1.03 -5.92
C SER A 23 3.65 1.92 -5.10
N GLY A 24 4.03 2.21 -3.85
CA GLY A 24 3.28 3.04 -2.93
C GLY A 24 2.79 2.36 -1.64
N CYS A 25 2.00 3.15 -0.90
CA CYS A 25 1.40 2.77 0.38
C CYS A 25 0.26 1.77 0.21
N TYR A 26 0.00 0.98 1.25
CA TYR A 26 -1.07 0.00 1.26
C TYR A 26 -2.44 0.63 1.47
N ASN A 27 -3.43 0.27 0.63
CA ASN A 27 -4.80 0.74 0.80
C ASN A 27 -5.32 0.45 2.24
N LYS A 28 -5.88 1.46 2.90
CA LYS A 28 -6.29 1.37 4.32
C LYS A 28 -7.50 0.47 4.53
N ASP A 29 -8.40 0.38 3.56
CA ASP A 29 -9.65 -0.40 3.64
C ASP A 29 -9.35 -1.88 3.89
N TRP A 30 -8.40 -2.47 3.15
CA TRP A 30 -8.06 -3.89 3.36
C TRP A 30 -7.39 -4.14 4.72
N VAL A 31 -6.62 -3.19 5.24
CA VAL A 31 -5.93 -3.33 6.52
C VAL A 31 -6.95 -3.31 7.67
N LEU A 32 -8.01 -2.50 7.55
CA LEU A 32 -9.13 -2.44 8.49
C LEU A 32 -9.95 -3.74 8.53
N LEU A 33 -10.03 -4.50 7.43
CA LEU A 33 -10.68 -5.82 7.40
C LEU A 33 -9.94 -6.91 8.20
N THR A 34 -8.71 -6.64 8.63
CA THR A 34 -7.84 -7.64 9.28
C THR A 34 -7.26 -7.20 10.62
N ASN A 35 -7.48 -5.95 11.04
CA ASN A 35 -6.88 -5.38 12.24
C ASN A 35 -7.84 -4.41 12.94
N LYS A 36 -7.60 -4.15 14.23
CA LYS A 36 -8.32 -3.10 14.98
C LYS A 36 -7.87 -1.71 14.49
N PRO A 37 -8.78 -0.76 14.18
CA PRO A 37 -8.44 0.56 13.63
C PRO A 37 -7.44 1.35 14.48
N GLN A 38 -7.55 1.25 15.80
CA GLN A 38 -6.76 1.99 16.78
C GLN A 38 -5.26 1.65 16.77
N LYS A 39 -4.88 0.47 16.26
CA LYS A 39 -3.47 0.07 16.09
C LYS A 39 -2.87 0.54 14.76
N LEU A 40 -3.69 1.11 13.87
CA LEU A 40 -3.30 1.47 12.51
C LEU A 40 -3.19 2.98 12.30
N SER A 41 -3.79 3.78 13.18
CA SER A 41 -3.74 5.25 13.10
C SER A 41 -2.31 5.77 13.08
N THR A 42 -1.41 5.12 13.83
CA THR A 42 0.01 5.45 13.89
C THR A 42 0.81 5.01 12.66
N LEU A 43 0.20 4.27 11.72
CA LEU A 43 0.85 3.76 10.50
C LEU A 43 0.37 4.47 9.23
N VAL A 44 -0.43 5.53 9.38
CA VAL A 44 -0.99 6.26 8.25
C VAL A 44 0.08 7.20 7.65
N CYS A 45 0.31 7.08 6.36
CA CYS A 45 1.12 8.01 5.59
C CYS A 45 0.46 9.40 5.58
N CYS A 46 1.18 10.42 6.03
CA CYS A 46 0.63 11.78 6.09
C CYS A 46 0.34 12.40 4.71
N ILE A 47 0.98 11.89 3.64
CA ILE A 47 0.81 12.39 2.26
C ILE A 47 -0.44 11.77 1.61
N CYS A 48 -0.47 10.46 1.42
CA CYS A 48 -1.54 9.79 0.67
C CYS A 48 -2.68 9.25 1.55
N LYS A 49 -2.58 9.39 2.88
CA LYS A 49 -3.57 8.95 3.88
C LYS A 49 -3.86 7.43 3.90
N GLN A 50 -3.06 6.65 3.18
CA GLN A 50 -3.06 5.18 3.19
C GLN A 50 -2.10 4.63 4.26
N ILE A 51 -2.04 3.30 4.44
CA ILE A 51 -1.09 2.69 5.38
C ILE A 51 0.31 2.69 4.77
N ALA A 52 1.26 3.32 5.45
CA ALA A 52 2.59 3.53 4.90
C ALA A 52 3.31 2.21 4.62
N ASN A 53 3.79 2.07 3.38
CA ASN A 53 4.71 1.04 2.98
C ASN A 53 6.14 1.55 3.12
N ASN A 54 7.06 0.70 3.58
CA ASN A 54 8.45 1.08 3.86
C ASN A 54 8.56 2.37 4.66
N ALA A 55 7.74 2.49 5.71
CA ALA A 55 7.58 3.69 6.52
C ALA A 55 8.91 4.35 6.91
N VAL A 56 8.90 5.68 6.84
CA VAL A 56 9.95 6.57 7.32
C VAL A 56 9.34 7.59 8.28
N GLU A 57 10.09 7.94 9.31
CA GLU A 57 9.72 8.93 10.31
C GLU A 57 10.33 10.27 9.91
N LEU A 58 9.55 11.34 9.97
CA LEU A 58 10.08 12.69 9.81
C LEU A 58 10.60 13.18 11.16
N HIS A 59 11.82 13.70 11.16
CA HIS A 59 12.45 14.35 12.31
C HIS A 59 12.78 15.76 11.89
N CYS A 60 11.96 16.70 12.31
CA CYS A 60 12.18 18.11 12.06
C CYS A 60 12.00 18.81 13.39
N ASP A 61 12.86 19.79 13.66
CA ASP A 61 12.89 20.53 14.92
C ASP A 61 11.54 21.24 15.15
N GLU A 62 10.89 21.65 14.07
CA GLU A 62 9.53 22.23 14.06
C GLU A 62 8.45 21.25 14.55
N HIS A 63 8.74 19.95 14.58
CA HIS A 63 7.83 18.88 14.99
C HIS A 63 8.40 17.99 16.11
N GLU A 64 9.52 18.36 16.74
CA GLU A 64 10.16 17.57 17.82
C GLU A 64 9.26 17.43 19.05
N ASN A 65 8.43 18.45 19.31
CA ASN A 65 7.46 18.47 20.42
C ASN A 65 6.07 17.93 20.06
N ALA A 66 5.86 17.40 18.85
CA ALA A 66 4.59 16.79 18.51
C ALA A 66 4.43 15.47 19.28
N GLU A 67 3.32 15.31 20.02
CA GLU A 67 2.98 14.04 20.69
C GLU A 67 2.88 12.84 19.72
N GLN A 68 2.86 13.10 18.42
CA GLN A 68 2.71 12.11 17.36
C GLN A 68 3.84 12.23 16.32
N VAL A 69 4.57 11.14 16.14
CA VAL A 69 5.57 11.01 15.07
C VAL A 69 4.88 11.07 13.71
N HIS A 70 5.37 11.96 12.83
CA HIS A 70 4.87 12.06 11.46
C HIS A 70 5.47 10.97 10.59
N LEU A 71 4.59 10.12 10.06
CA LEU A 71 4.97 8.92 9.33
C LEU A 71 4.61 9.03 7.85
N VAL A 72 5.55 8.65 6.99
CA VAL A 72 5.41 8.73 5.53
C VAL A 72 5.83 7.42 4.89
N GLY A 73 5.20 7.04 3.78
CA GLY A 73 5.74 5.97 2.93
C GLY A 73 6.97 6.47 2.17
N GLU A 74 8.03 5.67 2.10
CA GLU A 74 9.30 6.06 1.47
C GLU A 74 9.14 6.59 0.04
N GLU A 75 8.36 5.89 -0.79
CA GLU A 75 8.11 6.31 -2.17
C GLU A 75 7.26 7.59 -2.25
N CYS A 76 6.27 7.73 -1.36
CA CYS A 76 5.47 8.95 -1.28
C CYS A 76 6.34 10.16 -0.92
N LEU A 77 7.28 9.98 0.02
CA LEU A 77 8.21 11.04 0.40
C LEU A 77 9.12 11.40 -0.78
N GLN A 78 9.72 10.41 -1.45
CA GLN A 78 10.59 10.65 -2.61
C GLN A 78 9.90 11.39 -3.75
N MET A 79 8.65 11.03 -4.08
CA MET A 79 7.88 11.73 -5.11
C MET A 79 7.55 13.16 -4.69
N TYR A 80 7.17 13.35 -3.43
CA TYR A 80 6.81 14.66 -2.91
C TYR A 80 7.98 15.63 -2.92
N LEU A 81 9.14 15.22 -2.40
CA LEU A 81 10.33 16.07 -2.32
C LEU A 81 10.77 16.56 -3.70
N LYS A 82 10.76 15.68 -4.71
CA LYS A 82 11.04 16.03 -6.12
C LYS A 82 10.10 17.10 -6.70
N GLN A 83 8.84 17.14 -6.24
CA GLN A 83 7.83 18.06 -6.75
C GLN A 83 7.75 19.36 -5.95
N ASN A 84 8.27 19.38 -4.73
CA ASN A 84 8.08 20.47 -3.77
C ASN A 84 9.42 21.06 -3.29
N ASN A 85 10.48 20.97 -4.10
CA ASN A 85 11.80 21.52 -3.81
C ASN A 85 12.36 21.07 -2.45
N ASP A 86 12.25 19.78 -2.16
CA ASP A 86 12.74 19.14 -0.93
C ASP A 86 12.15 19.70 0.38
N LYS A 87 11.02 20.42 0.30
CA LYS A 87 10.33 20.98 1.47
C LYS A 87 9.57 19.92 2.26
N CYS A 88 9.45 20.17 3.56
CA CYS A 88 8.73 19.27 4.47
C CYS A 88 7.25 19.08 4.06
N PRO A 89 6.74 17.84 3.99
CA PRO A 89 5.34 17.57 3.63
C PRO A 89 4.30 17.99 4.70
N ILE A 90 4.74 18.42 5.89
CA ILE A 90 3.84 18.85 6.97
C ILE A 90 3.58 20.36 6.91
N GLN A 91 4.65 21.17 6.93
CA GLN A 91 4.56 22.65 6.99
C GLN A 91 5.47 23.37 5.99
N GLN A 92 6.06 22.67 5.01
CA GLN A 92 6.83 23.28 3.93
C GLN A 92 8.05 24.13 4.36
N HIS A 93 8.59 23.88 5.55
CA HIS A 93 9.87 24.41 5.96
C HIS A 93 11.03 23.69 5.25
N ASP A 94 12.18 24.35 5.23
CA ASP A 94 13.43 23.79 4.73
C ASP A 94 14.08 22.90 5.81
N HIS A 95 15.09 22.10 5.44
CA HIS A 95 15.82 21.19 6.35
C HIS A 95 14.94 20.19 7.12
N CYS A 96 14.21 19.34 6.37
CA CYS A 96 13.48 18.21 6.96
C CYS A 96 14.36 16.95 6.96
N GLU A 97 14.77 16.47 8.14
CA GLU A 97 15.43 15.17 8.25
C GLU A 97 14.41 14.03 8.34
N PHE A 98 14.82 12.84 7.92
CA PHE A 98 13.98 11.66 7.98
C PHE A 98 14.79 10.40 8.27
N SER A 99 14.24 9.52 9.10
CA SER A 99 14.90 8.28 9.51
C SER A 99 14.09 7.05 9.09
N LYS A 100 14.80 5.98 8.73
CA LYS A 100 14.18 4.69 8.41
C LYS A 100 13.98 3.89 9.69
N SER A 101 12.78 3.94 10.24
CA SER A 101 12.43 3.16 11.42
C SER A 101 12.26 1.67 11.08
N LYS A 102 13.19 0.84 11.58
CA LYS A 102 13.15 -0.62 11.38
C LYS A 102 11.87 -1.24 11.94
N THR A 103 11.40 -0.75 13.08
CA THR A 103 10.22 -1.28 13.77
C THR A 103 8.95 -1.06 12.96
N LEU A 104 8.73 0.16 12.44
CA LEU A 104 7.55 0.48 11.62
C LEU A 104 7.55 -0.29 10.31
N ARG A 105 8.73 -0.45 9.68
CA ARG A 105 8.89 -1.27 8.47
C ARG A 105 8.50 -2.73 8.70
N GLN A 106 8.98 -3.33 9.80
CA GLN A 106 8.60 -4.68 10.17
C GLN A 106 7.09 -4.81 10.45
N GLN A 107 6.47 -3.79 11.06
CA GLN A 107 5.03 -3.77 11.29
C GLN A 107 4.25 -3.74 9.97
N GLY A 108 4.64 -2.89 9.01
CA GLY A 108 4.03 -2.87 7.68
C GLY A 108 4.10 -4.23 6.98
N GLN A 109 5.28 -4.87 6.98
CA GLN A 109 5.48 -6.20 6.41
C GLN A 109 4.62 -7.28 7.09
N LYS A 110 4.41 -7.18 8.42
CA LYS A 110 3.50 -8.10 9.14
C LYS A 110 2.06 -7.96 8.65
N GLN A 111 1.61 -6.75 8.31
CA GLN A 111 0.26 -6.56 7.77
C GLN A 111 0.13 -7.19 6.38
N GLU A 112 1.14 -7.04 5.54
CA GLU A 112 1.17 -7.65 4.21
C GLU A 112 1.17 -9.19 4.26
N LYS A 113 1.95 -9.79 5.18
CA LYS A 113 1.93 -11.24 5.39
C LYS A 113 0.55 -11.76 5.83
N LYS A 114 -0.13 -11.04 6.74
CA LYS A 114 -1.51 -11.37 7.15
C LYS A 114 -2.50 -11.31 5.99
N LYS A 115 -2.35 -10.30 5.11
CA LYS A 115 -3.15 -10.20 3.88
C LYS A 115 -3.00 -11.46 3.05
N ASN A 116 -1.77 -11.83 2.71
CA ASN A 116 -1.49 -12.98 1.84
C ASN A 116 -2.02 -14.30 2.44
N MET A 117 -1.89 -14.48 3.76
CA MET A 117 -2.41 -15.66 4.44
C MET A 117 -3.94 -15.76 4.34
N LYS A 118 -4.66 -14.64 4.53
CA LYS A 118 -6.13 -14.61 4.48
C LYS A 118 -6.66 -14.76 3.05
N THR A 119 -6.00 -14.14 2.07
CA THR A 119 -6.34 -14.30 0.64
C THR A 119 -6.17 -15.76 0.19
N ASN A 120 -5.07 -16.41 0.59
CA ASN A 120 -4.86 -17.83 0.30
C ASN A 120 -5.93 -18.71 0.95
N GLN A 121 -6.32 -18.44 2.20
CA GLN A 121 -7.37 -19.19 2.88
C GLN A 121 -8.74 -19.08 2.17
N ILE A 122 -9.11 -17.88 1.71
CA ILE A 122 -10.35 -17.66 0.95
C ILE A 122 -10.29 -18.39 -0.41
N GLY A 123 -9.13 -18.36 -1.08
CA GLY A 123 -8.92 -19.10 -2.33
C GLY A 123 -9.13 -20.61 -2.16
N VAL A 124 -8.55 -21.20 -1.11
CA VAL A 124 -8.72 -22.63 -0.77
C VAL A 124 -10.18 -22.95 -0.48
N GLN A 125 -10.88 -22.10 0.28
CA GLN A 125 -12.30 -22.31 0.58
C GLN A 125 -13.19 -22.27 -0.67
N LYS A 126 -12.94 -21.33 -1.60
CA LYS A 126 -13.68 -21.23 -2.86
C LYS A 126 -13.47 -22.45 -3.76
N VAL A 127 -12.24 -22.91 -3.91
CA VAL A 127 -11.93 -24.13 -4.69
C VAL A 127 -12.63 -25.35 -4.09
N ASN A 128 -12.59 -25.50 -2.76
CA ASN A 128 -13.25 -26.61 -2.08
C ASN A 128 -14.78 -26.57 -2.19
N ALA A 129 -15.40 -25.38 -2.24
CA ALA A 129 -16.84 -25.24 -2.48
C ALA A 129 -17.22 -25.71 -3.90
N ILE A 130 -16.43 -25.32 -4.91
CA ILE A 130 -16.65 -25.75 -6.31
C ILE A 130 -16.51 -27.27 -6.46
N ILE A 131 -15.57 -27.90 -5.75
CA ILE A 131 -15.39 -29.36 -5.78
C ILE A 131 -16.58 -30.08 -5.14
N LYS A 132 -17.24 -29.49 -4.13
CA LYS A 132 -18.38 -30.11 -3.43
C LYS A 132 -19.72 -30.00 -4.19
N GLU A 133 -19.80 -29.13 -5.20
CA GLU A 133 -21.00 -28.94 -6.03
C GLU A 133 -20.97 -29.75 -7.34
N LYS A 134 -19.97 -30.63 -7.51
CA LYS A 134 -19.85 -31.58 -8.62
C LYS A 134 -19.95 -33.01 -8.11
#